data_AF-A0A0X3WAT2-F1
#
_entry.id   AF-A0A0X3WAT2-F1
#
_cell.length_a   1.000
_cell.length_b   1.000
_cell.length_c   1.000
_cell.angle_alpha   90.00
_cell.angle_beta   90.00
_cell.angle_gamma   90.00
#
_symmetry.space_group_name_H-M   'P 1'
#
loop_
_entity.id
_entity.type
_entity.pdbx_description
1 polymer ?
#
loop_
_entity_poly.entity_id
_entity_poly.type
_entity_poly.pdbx_seq_one_letter_code
_entity_poly.pdbx_strand_id
1 'polypeptide(L)'
;MDWLPSSHESRHWSDNDYTEIKFTGCSLEGAPGRSLHVRLHQAIPFGLDKSLGSKRFTNCFKGSGKTSKGEWDTHVSGGDNRYFTVPQHNDSEHSRTALNVKKVYVDTSKAD
;
A
#
# COMPACT_ATOMS: atom_id res chain seq x y z
N MET A 1 0.42 3.40 -15.33
CA MET A 1 -0.90 3.29 -14.67
C MET A 1 -0.95 4.36 -13.61
N ASP A 2 -1.95 5.22 -13.67
CA ASP A 2 -2.13 6.36 -12.78
C ASP A 2 -3.09 5.97 -11.67
N TRP A 3 -2.62 5.89 -10.43
CA TRP A 3 -3.46 5.58 -9.29
C TRP A 3 -4.01 6.88 -8.72
N LEU A 4 -5.33 7.01 -8.60
CA LEU A 4 -5.99 8.06 -7.81
C LEU A 4 -6.23 7.55 -6.37
N PRO A 5 -6.39 8.43 -5.37
CA PRO A 5 -6.61 8.00 -4.00
C PRO A 5 -7.85 7.11 -3.90
N SER A 6 -7.70 5.95 -3.25
CA SER A 6 -8.75 4.92 -3.09
C SER A 6 -9.33 4.35 -4.40
N SER A 7 -8.79 4.71 -5.56
CA SER A 7 -9.27 4.19 -6.86
C SER A 7 -8.63 2.85 -7.25
N HIS A 8 -7.55 2.49 -6.57
CA HIS A 8 -6.73 1.34 -6.90
C HIS A 8 -6.62 0.41 -5.70
N GLU A 9 -7.11 -0.79 -5.92
CA GLU A 9 -6.92 -1.94 -5.04
C GLU A 9 -5.82 -2.83 -5.62
N SER A 10 -4.95 -3.35 -4.75
CA SER A 10 -3.98 -4.35 -5.18
C SER A 10 -4.65 -5.68 -5.50
N ARG A 11 -3.90 -6.60 -6.10
CA ARG A 11 -4.33 -8.00 -6.16
C ARG A 11 -4.48 -8.54 -4.74
N HIS A 12 -5.46 -9.42 -4.55
CA HIS A 12 -5.61 -10.22 -3.33
C HIS A 12 -4.58 -11.36 -3.29
N TRP A 13 -4.01 -11.62 -2.12
CA TRP A 13 -3.18 -12.80 -1.87
C TRP A 13 -3.61 -13.47 -0.56
N SER A 14 -3.37 -14.78 -0.48
CA SER A 14 -3.74 -15.56 0.70
C SER A 14 -2.55 -15.66 1.66
N ASP A 15 -2.49 -14.73 2.61
CA ASP A 15 -1.51 -14.71 3.70
C ASP A 15 -2.13 -14.08 4.94
N ASN A 16 -1.76 -14.56 6.13
CA ASN A 16 -2.28 -14.07 7.39
C ASN A 16 -1.24 -13.71 8.44
N ASP A 17 0.05 -13.85 8.17
CA ASP A 17 1.07 -13.73 9.21
C ASP A 17 1.91 -12.49 8.99
N TYR A 18 2.40 -12.29 7.77
CA TYR A 18 3.34 -11.22 7.47
C TYR A 18 3.07 -10.63 6.10
N THR A 19 3.19 -9.31 6.02
CA THR A 19 3.08 -8.62 4.75
C THR A 19 4.05 -7.47 4.74
N GLU A 20 4.97 -7.49 3.77
CA GLU A 20 5.86 -6.39 3.45
C GLU A 20 5.58 -5.87 2.05
N ILE A 21 5.25 -4.59 1.97
CA ILE A 21 4.96 -3.93 0.71
C ILE A 21 6.06 -2.92 0.43
N LYS A 22 6.70 -3.05 -0.74
CA LYS A 22 7.80 -2.20 -1.20
C LYS A 22 7.37 -1.46 -2.46
N PHE A 23 7.48 -0.14 -2.43
CA PHE A 23 7.24 0.73 -3.57
C PHE A 23 8.57 1.36 -3.98
N THR A 24 8.98 1.18 -5.22
CA THR A 24 10.21 1.72 -5.78
C THR A 24 9.90 2.73 -6.87
N GLY A 25 10.54 3.91 -6.79
CA GLY A 25 10.40 4.99 -7.78
C GLY A 25 8.95 5.50 -7.87
N CYS A 26 8.53 6.25 -6.86
CA CYS A 26 7.23 6.90 -6.84
C CYS A 26 7.31 8.31 -7.45
N SER A 27 6.31 8.68 -8.23
CA SER A 27 6.08 10.04 -8.69
C SER A 27 4.61 10.40 -8.51
N LEU A 28 4.36 11.63 -8.04
CA LEU A 28 3.01 12.19 -7.92
C LEU A 28 2.90 13.31 -8.93
N GLU A 29 2.00 13.15 -9.89
CA GLU A 29 1.68 14.21 -10.86
C GLU A 29 0.59 15.11 -10.26
N GLY A 30 0.79 16.43 -10.38
CA GLY A 30 -0.19 17.43 -9.90
C GLY A 30 -0.06 17.84 -8.43
N ALA A 31 0.97 17.42 -7.70
CA ALA A 31 1.27 17.97 -6.36
C ALA A 31 2.77 18.13 -6.10
N PRO A 32 3.16 19.14 -5.30
CA PRO A 32 4.55 19.31 -4.85
C PRO A 32 4.94 18.29 -3.78
N GLY A 33 3.95 17.73 -3.07
CA GLY A 33 4.20 16.86 -1.94
C GLY A 33 4.38 15.40 -2.31
N ARG A 34 5.07 14.68 -1.43
CA ARG A 34 5.81 13.44 -1.74
C ARG A 34 5.54 12.38 -0.66
N SER A 35 4.27 12.14 -0.38
CA SER A 35 3.84 11.13 0.58
C SER A 35 2.70 10.31 0.01
N LEU A 36 2.65 9.03 0.38
CA LEU A 36 1.56 8.11 0.10
C LEU A 36 1.22 7.39 1.37
N HIS A 37 -0.07 7.17 1.62
CA HIS A 37 -0.47 6.26 2.68
C HIS A 37 -0.91 4.96 2.05
N VAL A 38 -0.12 3.92 2.27
CA VAL A 38 -0.50 2.56 1.89
C VAL A 38 -1.23 1.96 3.09
N ARG A 39 -2.47 1.54 2.90
CA ARG A 39 -3.29 0.89 3.93
C ARG A 39 -3.46 -0.56 3.57
N LEU A 40 -3.16 -1.45 4.52
CA LEU A 40 -3.38 -2.88 4.36
C LEU A 40 -4.76 -3.24 4.92
N HIS A 41 -5.48 -4.06 4.17
CA HIS A 41 -6.78 -4.59 4.51
C HIS A 41 -6.75 -6.11 4.48
N GLN A 42 -7.53 -6.71 5.36
CA GLN A 42 -7.79 -8.14 5.41
C GLN A 42 -9.25 -8.36 5.04
N ALA A 43 -9.45 -9.12 3.97
CA ALA A 43 -10.75 -9.57 3.54
C ALA A 43 -11.22 -10.73 4.40
N ILE A 44 -12.34 -10.51 5.08
CA ILE A 44 -12.98 -11.47 5.98
C ILE A 44 -14.17 -12.06 5.21
N PRO A 45 -14.17 -13.36 4.88
CA PRO A 45 -15.30 -13.98 4.23
C PRO A 45 -16.55 -13.82 5.10
N PHE A 46 -17.64 -13.33 4.50
CA PHE A 46 -18.91 -13.06 5.18
C PHE A 46 -18.84 -12.02 6.31
N GLY A 47 -17.83 -11.15 6.30
CA GLY A 47 -17.67 -10.07 7.27
C GLY A 47 -17.25 -8.74 6.63
N LEU A 48 -17.07 -7.73 7.47
CA LEU A 48 -16.48 -6.45 7.08
C LEU A 48 -14.96 -6.57 6.99
N ASP A 49 -14.37 -6.04 5.92
CA ASP A 49 -12.92 -6.00 5.75
C ASP A 49 -12.25 -5.25 6.90
N LYS A 50 -11.20 -5.85 7.46
CA LYS A 50 -10.48 -5.28 8.59
C LYS A 50 -9.27 -4.50 8.09
N SER A 51 -9.19 -3.22 8.43
CA SER A 51 -7.98 -2.43 8.20
C SER A 51 -6.90 -2.86 9.19
N LEU A 52 -5.76 -3.33 8.67
CA LEU A 52 -4.57 -3.71 9.45
C LEU A 52 -3.65 -2.49 9.75
N GLY A 53 -4.04 -1.32 9.29
CA GLY A 53 -3.35 -0.05 9.53
C GLY A 53 -2.72 0.52 8.26
N SER A 54 -2.37 1.81 8.33
CA SER A 54 -1.71 2.54 7.24
C SER A 54 -0.25 2.86 7.55
N LYS A 55 0.57 2.90 6.50
CA LYS A 55 1.98 3.27 6.56
C LYS A 55 2.23 4.38 5.55
N ARG A 56 3.01 5.38 5.98
CA ARG A 56 3.33 6.55 5.17
C ARG A 56 4.65 6.36 4.42
N PHE A 57 4.58 6.38 3.10
CA PHE A 57 5.68 6.14 2.18
C PHE A 57 6.15 7.47 1.59
N THR A 58 7.40 7.85 1.88
CA THR A 58 7.99 9.12 1.39
C THR A 58 9.34 8.92 0.70
N ASN A 59 10.03 7.81 0.99
CA ASN A 59 11.38 7.58 0.51
C ASN A 59 11.45 7.27 -0.99
N CYS A 60 10.46 6.57 -1.52
CA CYS A 60 10.35 6.24 -2.95
C CYS A 60 10.23 7.46 -3.87
N PHE A 61 9.89 8.63 -3.34
CA PHE A 61 9.86 9.90 -4.06
C PHE A 61 11.21 10.61 -4.14
N LYS A 62 12.22 10.15 -3.38
CA LYS A 62 13.54 10.77 -3.37
C LYS A 62 14.40 10.37 -4.59
N GLY A 63 13.88 9.51 -5.46
CA GLY A 63 14.51 9.14 -6.73
C GLY A 63 14.01 7.81 -7.27
N SER A 64 14.20 7.58 -8.57
CA SER A 64 13.65 6.41 -9.28
C SER A 64 14.17 5.05 -8.79
N GLY A 65 15.30 5.02 -8.08
CA GLY A 65 15.87 3.81 -7.46
C GLY A 65 15.66 3.73 -5.95
N LYS A 66 14.93 4.69 -5.35
CA LYS A 66 14.63 4.68 -3.92
C LYS A 66 13.37 3.87 -3.65
N THR A 67 13.39 3.16 -2.53
CA THR A 67 12.30 2.28 -2.11
C THR A 67 11.75 2.73 -0.77
N SER A 68 10.42 2.82 -0.68
CA SER A 68 9.68 2.87 0.58
C SER A 68 9.19 1.46 0.89
N LYS A 69 9.23 1.07 2.16
CA LYS A 69 8.70 -0.21 2.61
C LYS A 69 7.77 -0.02 3.80
N GLY A 70 6.72 -0.83 3.85
CA GLY A 70 5.82 -0.95 4.98
C GLY A 70 5.71 -2.41 5.36
N GLU A 71 5.89 -2.70 6.64
CA GLU A 71 5.78 -4.05 7.19
C GLU A 71 4.58 -4.09 8.14
N TRP A 72 3.81 -5.17 8.00
CA TRP A 72 2.68 -5.53 8.83
C TRP A 72 2.93 -6.95 9.35
N ASP A 73 3.50 -7.02 10.55
CA ASP A 73 3.64 -8.24 11.33
C ASP A 73 2.42 -8.32 12.26
N THR A 74 1.31 -8.80 11.72
CA THR A 74 0.05 -8.88 12.44
C THR A 74 -0.66 -10.13 11.95
N HIS A 75 -0.81 -11.08 12.86
CA HIS A 75 -1.63 -12.26 12.63
C HIS A 75 -3.07 -11.95 13.02
N VAL A 76 -4.02 -12.14 12.11
CA VAL A 76 -5.44 -11.99 12.42
C VAL A 76 -6.22 -13.16 11.87
N SER A 77 -6.82 -13.93 12.76
CA SER A 77 -7.67 -15.03 12.39
C SER A 77 -8.97 -14.55 11.74
N GLY A 78 -9.53 -15.35 10.83
CA GLY A 78 -10.86 -15.13 10.26
C GLY A 78 -10.91 -14.39 8.93
N GLY A 79 -9.78 -14.13 8.28
CA GLY A 79 -9.74 -13.76 6.86
C GLY A 79 -8.68 -14.57 6.16
N ASP A 80 -8.88 -14.95 4.91
CA ASP A 80 -7.91 -15.74 4.14
C ASP A 80 -7.20 -14.91 3.09
N ASN A 81 -7.64 -13.67 2.84
CA ASN A 81 -7.12 -12.82 1.77
C ASN A 81 -6.73 -11.44 2.30
N ARG A 82 -5.61 -10.92 1.80
CA ARG A 82 -5.13 -9.57 2.07
C ARG A 82 -4.99 -8.77 0.79
N TYR A 83 -5.17 -7.48 0.92
CA TYR A 83 -4.97 -6.51 -0.15
C TYR A 83 -4.58 -5.16 0.44
N PHE A 84 -3.92 -4.33 -0.34
CA PHE A 84 -3.63 -2.97 0.04
C PHE A 84 -4.34 -1.97 -0.87
N THR A 85 -4.61 -0.81 -0.30
CA THR A 85 -5.12 0.36 -1.01
C THR A 85 -4.20 1.55 -0.73
N VAL A 86 -4.29 2.58 -1.57
CA VAL A 86 -3.59 3.84 -1.34
C VAL A 86 -4.63 4.95 -1.19
N PRO A 87 -5.23 5.12 0.00
CA PRO A 87 -6.33 6.07 0.17
C PRO A 87 -5.90 7.54 0.18
N GLN A 88 -4.63 7.84 0.47
CA GLN A 88 -4.15 9.22 0.57
C GLN A 88 -2.92 9.44 -0.29
N HIS A 89 -2.99 10.47 -1.11
CA HIS A 89 -1.85 11.02 -1.84
C HIS A 89 -1.52 12.38 -1.27
N ASN A 90 -0.24 12.61 -0.99
CA ASN A 90 0.23 13.82 -0.33
C ASN A 90 -0.55 14.16 0.96
N ASP A 91 -0.72 13.17 1.84
CA ASP A 91 -1.47 13.29 3.10
C ASP A 91 -2.95 13.75 2.91
N SER A 92 -3.51 13.62 1.71
CA SER A 92 -4.88 14.04 1.36
C SER A 92 -5.67 12.93 0.65
N GLU A 93 -6.90 12.67 1.11
CA GLU A 93 -7.83 11.69 0.49
C GLU A 93 -8.51 12.25 -0.77
N HIS A 94 -8.65 13.57 -0.86
CA HIS A 94 -9.28 14.26 -1.99
C HIS A 94 -8.28 14.79 -3.02
N SER A 95 -7.02 14.36 -2.92
CA SER A 95 -5.98 14.80 -3.84
C SER A 95 -6.30 14.32 -5.27
N ARG A 96 -6.33 15.23 -6.25
CA ARG A 96 -6.49 14.87 -7.67
C ARG A 96 -5.17 14.43 -8.32
N THR A 97 -4.22 14.01 -7.50
CA THR A 97 -2.88 13.63 -7.94
C THR A 97 -2.87 12.20 -8.42
N ALA A 98 -2.30 12.00 -9.61
CA ALA A 98 -1.99 10.68 -10.12
C ALA A 98 -0.69 10.18 -9.50
N LEU A 99 -0.77 9.06 -8.79
CA LEU A 99 0.39 8.32 -8.34
C LEU A 99 0.86 7.40 -9.46
N ASN A 100 2.14 7.52 -9.81
CA ASN A 100 2.86 6.58 -10.63
C ASN A 100 3.92 5.86 -9.78
N VAL A 101 3.97 4.54 -9.90
CA VAL A 101 4.95 3.72 -9.20
C VAL A 101 5.65 2.85 -10.23
N LYS A 102 6.98 2.91 -10.24
CA LYS A 102 7.78 2.14 -11.19
C LYS A 102 7.75 0.65 -10.89
N LYS A 103 7.83 0.27 -9.62
CA LYS A 103 7.78 -1.14 -9.19
C LYS A 103 7.10 -1.26 -7.83
N VAL A 104 6.12 -2.16 -7.75
CA VAL A 104 5.51 -2.59 -6.49
C VAL A 104 5.91 -4.05 -6.27
N TYR A 105 6.35 -4.35 -5.05
CA TYR A 105 6.66 -5.70 -4.62
C TYR A 105 5.91 -5.98 -3.33
N VAL A 106 5.24 -7.12 -3.28
CA VAL A 106 4.55 -7.62 -2.08
C VAL A 106 5.27 -8.89 -1.69
N ASP A 107 5.83 -8.88 -0.50
CA ASP A 107 6.45 -10.04 0.12
C ASP A 107 5.57 -10.50 1.28
N THR A 108 5.22 -11.78 1.27
CA THR A 108 4.45 -12.42 2.34
C THR A 108 5.28 -13.50 3.03
N SER A 109 6.49 -13.75 2.55
CA SER A 109 7.39 -14.73 3.12
C SER A 109 8.16 -14.06 4.25
N LYS A 110 7.68 -14.23 5.49
CA LYS A 110 8.55 -13.99 6.65
C LYS A 110 9.69 -15.00 6.55
N ALA A 111 10.81 -14.59 5.95
CA ALA A 111 12.00 -15.43 5.94
C ALA A 111 12.42 -15.62 7.40
N ASP A 112 12.31 -16.86 7.84
CA ASP A 112 12.65 -17.39 9.18
C ASP A 112 14.10 -17.08 9.59
#